data_AF-A0A927TJQ8-F1
#
_entry.id   AF-A0A927TJQ8-F1
#
_cell.length_a   1.000
_cell.length_b   1.000
_cell.length_c   1.000
_cell.angle_alpha   90.00
_cell.angle_beta   90.00
_cell.angle_gamma   90.00
#
_symmetry.space_group_name_H-M   'P 1'
#
loop_
_entity.id
_entity.type
_entity.pdbx_description
1 polymer ?
#
loop_
_entity_poly.entity_id
_entity_poly.type
_entity_poly.pdbx_seq_one_letter_code
_entity_poly.pdbx_strand_id
1 'polypeptide(L)'
;MITYNKEDKILANIAKVVEKRMKVADDIELEIDPSLGEYCGKICGKKISAGSHAQLLEAAGRYLRNPKVEGTFRSHKEFSGMYFTTHFENYLDAAPLDELYVYMEDLALWGMNVVHVWFDLHHFPNMEDEKAKAKSARLLAILKYAKSLGIKTMMAGPVNEAFYTSPEELRADWTRGHDGYVRTLNDHYHMEICPNKEGGLEKLIEYRRQMLEVFKDADLDYWSFGPYDEGGCTCSKCAPWGSNGYLKTYEAMIPVIKEYMPNVQFILGMWLLDWFTTENESAGIQQALAEGRFPEIKYVNPQHGSYGYTHDMHRPRISFPEISMTDTAPWGGYGANPLPGKFWKLWQEHGDLEEGGDPYLEGIYADVNAVIMLRCFRENQPAVDTVKEYLAYEFGLEGEMNEKVCKAICDMEETLYRDLDVHAHRYVINNPDKVFEIEEAFAQAHATLPEDVRESIKWQVLYLRAMIDGELKRNDYYRNDKVKEYFQKIITISHLEKTGPYTLPDICEGRHPWPGIPD
;
A
#
# COMPACT_ATOMS: atom_id res chain seq x y z
N MET A 1 -23.60 7.66 -23.95
CA MET A 1 -23.99 8.80 -23.09
C MET A 1 -24.23 8.28 -21.69
N ILE A 2 -23.57 8.82 -20.67
CA ILE A 2 -23.79 8.38 -19.28
C ILE A 2 -24.91 9.22 -18.64
N THR A 3 -25.95 8.56 -18.13
CA THR A 3 -27.07 9.19 -17.41
C THR A 3 -27.00 8.88 -15.92
N TYR A 4 -27.22 9.88 -15.07
CA TYR A 4 -27.15 9.78 -13.62
C TYR A 4 -27.91 10.94 -12.97
N ASN A 5 -28.18 10.88 -11.67
CA ASN A 5 -28.76 12.00 -10.93
C ASN A 5 -27.75 13.17 -10.86
N LYS A 6 -28.02 14.25 -11.58
CA LYS A 6 -27.14 15.43 -11.65
C LYS A 6 -27.04 16.24 -10.35
N GLU A 7 -27.93 16.01 -9.39
CA GLU A 7 -27.87 16.64 -8.06
C GLU A 7 -26.80 15.99 -7.17
N ASP A 8 -26.43 14.73 -7.45
CA ASP A 8 -25.37 14.03 -6.75
C ASP A 8 -24.00 14.34 -7.39
N LYS A 9 -23.22 15.15 -6.68
CA LYS A 9 -21.89 15.58 -7.13
C LYS A 9 -20.87 14.44 -7.18
N ILE A 10 -20.98 13.44 -6.30
CA ILE A 10 -20.08 12.28 -6.30
C ILE A 10 -20.37 11.42 -7.52
N LEU A 11 -21.66 11.20 -7.82
CA LEU A 11 -22.09 10.50 -9.04
C LEU A 11 -21.61 11.20 -10.31
N ALA A 12 -21.61 12.53 -10.34
CA ALA A 12 -21.06 13.30 -11.45
C ALA A 12 -19.55 13.07 -11.64
N ASN A 13 -18.79 12.87 -10.56
CA ASN A 13 -17.37 12.54 -10.66
C ASN A 13 -17.19 11.09 -11.12
N ILE A 14 -17.92 10.13 -10.55
CA ILE A 14 -17.90 8.72 -10.99
C ILE A 14 -18.24 8.60 -12.47
N ALA A 15 -19.25 9.32 -12.96
CA ALA A 15 -19.60 9.32 -14.38
C ALA A 15 -18.40 9.76 -15.26
N LYS A 16 -17.63 10.77 -14.85
CA LYS A 16 -16.41 11.19 -15.57
C LYS A 16 -15.32 10.11 -15.51
N VAL A 17 -15.17 9.42 -14.38
CA VAL A 17 -14.23 8.29 -14.27
C VAL A 17 -14.59 7.24 -15.30
N VAL A 18 -15.86 6.80 -15.30
CA VAL A 18 -16.36 5.75 -16.21
C VAL A 18 -16.22 6.20 -17.66
N GLU A 19 -16.66 7.41 -18.00
CA GLU A 19 -16.58 7.95 -19.37
C GLU A 19 -15.15 7.92 -19.93
N LYS A 20 -14.15 8.27 -19.12
CA LYS A 20 -12.73 8.22 -19.52
C LYS A 20 -12.20 6.80 -19.77
N ARG A 21 -12.81 5.76 -19.19
CA ARG A 21 -12.37 4.35 -19.29
C ARG A 21 -13.20 3.52 -20.28
N MET A 22 -14.26 4.10 -20.85
CA MET A 22 -15.08 3.40 -21.83
C MET A 22 -14.29 3.18 -23.13
N LYS A 23 -14.00 1.91 -23.44
CA LYS A 23 -13.35 1.53 -24.71
C LYS A 23 -14.28 1.60 -25.92
N VAL A 24 -15.59 1.51 -25.68
CA VAL A 24 -16.64 1.56 -26.70
C VAL A 24 -17.69 2.56 -26.25
N ALA A 25 -18.16 3.40 -27.17
CA ALA A 25 -19.25 4.32 -26.88
C ALA A 25 -20.52 3.54 -26.55
N ASP A 26 -21.01 3.70 -25.33
CA ASP A 26 -22.23 3.06 -24.85
C ASP A 26 -23.09 4.05 -24.03
N ASP A 27 -24.37 3.74 -23.88
CA ASP A 27 -25.34 4.49 -23.10
C ASP A 27 -25.57 3.80 -21.76
N ILE A 28 -24.89 4.27 -20.71
CA ILE A 28 -24.89 3.65 -19.38
C ILE A 28 -25.69 4.52 -18.41
N GLU A 29 -26.52 3.91 -17.58
CA GLU A 29 -27.18 4.55 -16.45
C GLU A 29 -26.47 4.19 -15.14
N LEU A 30 -26.08 5.20 -14.37
CA LEU A 30 -25.46 5.05 -13.05
C LEU A 30 -26.43 5.51 -11.95
N GLU A 31 -26.64 4.67 -10.94
CA GLU A 31 -27.60 4.93 -9.85
C GLU A 31 -27.06 4.50 -8.48
N ILE A 32 -27.35 5.29 -7.44
CA ILE A 32 -27.25 4.82 -6.05
C ILE A 32 -28.60 4.27 -5.62
N ASP A 33 -28.62 3.00 -5.24
CA ASP A 33 -29.79 2.32 -4.68
C ASP A 33 -29.45 1.80 -3.27
N PRO A 34 -29.73 2.60 -2.23
CA PRO A 34 -29.42 2.24 -0.85
C PRO A 34 -30.10 0.94 -0.39
N SER A 35 -31.15 0.48 -1.08
CA SER A 35 -31.84 -0.77 -0.73
C SER A 35 -31.02 -2.03 -0.99
N LEU A 36 -29.96 -1.92 -1.82
CA LEU A 36 -29.04 -3.03 -2.09
C LEU A 36 -28.12 -3.34 -0.91
N GLY A 37 -27.86 -2.36 -0.04
CA GLY A 37 -26.83 -2.43 1.01
C GLY A 37 -25.47 -1.91 0.53
N GLU A 38 -24.68 -1.34 1.46
CA GLU A 38 -23.47 -0.55 1.18
C GLU A 38 -22.46 -1.24 0.23
N TYR A 39 -22.32 -2.57 0.36
CA TYR A 39 -21.34 -3.38 -0.37
C TYR A 39 -21.94 -4.26 -1.48
N CYS A 40 -23.14 -3.90 -1.95
CA CYS A 40 -23.84 -4.61 -3.01
C CYS A 40 -23.96 -3.76 -4.28
N GLY A 41 -23.76 -4.40 -5.43
CA GLY A 41 -23.96 -3.82 -6.75
C GLY A 41 -24.92 -4.65 -7.59
N LYS A 42 -25.50 -4.04 -8.61
CA LYS A 42 -26.36 -4.68 -9.59
C LYS A 42 -26.09 -4.13 -10.97
N ILE A 43 -25.93 -5.03 -11.93
CA ILE A 43 -25.78 -4.71 -13.34
C ILE A 43 -26.95 -5.36 -14.07
N CYS A 44 -27.71 -4.55 -14.83
CA CYS A 44 -28.87 -4.97 -15.60
C CYS A 44 -28.84 -4.32 -16.98
N GLY A 45 -28.30 -5.03 -17.97
CA GLY A 45 -27.97 -4.47 -19.28
C GLY A 45 -26.99 -3.30 -19.12
N LYS A 46 -27.45 -2.10 -19.46
CA LYS A 46 -26.65 -0.87 -19.37
C LYS A 46 -26.91 -0.05 -18.12
N LYS A 47 -27.71 -0.57 -17.18
CA LYS A 47 -27.97 0.07 -15.89
C LYS A 47 -27.09 -0.54 -14.81
N ILE A 48 -26.32 0.29 -14.14
CA ILE A 48 -25.39 -0.07 -13.08
C ILE A 48 -25.85 0.67 -11.82
N SER A 49 -26.25 -0.08 -10.79
CA SER A 49 -26.63 0.48 -9.50
C SER A 49 -25.86 -0.15 -8.36
N ALA A 50 -25.68 0.60 -7.27
CA ALA A 50 -25.01 0.11 -6.08
C ALA A 50 -25.50 0.82 -4.81
N GLY A 51 -25.32 0.18 -3.65
CA GLY A 51 -25.75 0.77 -2.37
C GLY A 51 -24.83 1.88 -1.84
N SER A 52 -23.66 2.09 -2.43
CA SER A 52 -22.74 3.18 -2.11
C SER A 52 -21.96 3.63 -3.34
N HIS A 53 -21.37 4.83 -3.27
CA HIS A 53 -20.55 5.40 -4.35
C HIS A 53 -19.29 4.57 -4.64
N ALA A 54 -18.54 4.13 -3.61
CA ALA A 54 -17.39 3.25 -3.81
C ALA A 54 -17.80 1.91 -4.44
N GLN A 55 -18.93 1.34 -4.02
CA GLN A 55 -19.45 0.11 -4.61
C GLN A 55 -19.90 0.30 -6.07
N LEU A 56 -20.38 1.51 -6.42
CA LEU A 56 -20.74 1.85 -7.79
C LEU A 56 -19.51 1.90 -8.69
N LEU A 57 -18.36 2.39 -8.21
CA LEU A 57 -17.08 2.34 -8.94
C LEU A 57 -16.66 0.90 -9.22
N GLU A 58 -16.73 0.01 -8.22
CA GLU A 58 -16.44 -1.42 -8.45
C GLU A 58 -17.40 -2.03 -9.47
N ALA A 59 -18.71 -1.76 -9.37
CA ALA A 59 -19.71 -2.25 -10.30
C ALA A 59 -19.46 -1.75 -11.73
N ALA A 60 -19.14 -0.46 -11.87
CA ALA A 60 -18.75 0.11 -13.16
C ALA A 60 -17.47 -0.53 -13.70
N GLY A 61 -16.48 -0.79 -12.85
CA GLY A 61 -15.27 -1.51 -13.23
C GLY A 61 -15.57 -2.92 -13.77
N ARG A 62 -16.42 -3.69 -13.09
CA ARG A 62 -16.87 -5.01 -13.58
C ARG A 62 -17.50 -4.91 -14.96
N TYR A 63 -18.38 -3.92 -15.18
CA TYR A 63 -19.00 -3.67 -16.47
C TYR A 63 -17.97 -3.28 -17.55
N LEU A 64 -17.04 -2.38 -17.24
CA LEU A 64 -16.00 -1.93 -18.16
C LEU A 64 -15.09 -3.08 -18.61
N ARG A 65 -14.79 -4.03 -17.70
CA ARG A 65 -14.00 -5.23 -18.00
C ARG A 65 -14.79 -6.29 -18.75
N ASN A 66 -16.08 -6.43 -18.46
CA ASN A 66 -16.97 -7.37 -19.13
C ASN A 66 -18.39 -6.78 -19.30
N PRO A 67 -18.70 -6.12 -20.42
CA PRO A 67 -20.02 -5.51 -20.65
C PRO A 67 -21.19 -6.50 -20.73
N LYS A 68 -20.91 -7.81 -20.73
CA LYS A 68 -21.92 -8.87 -20.69
C LYS A 68 -22.22 -9.37 -19.27
N VAL A 69 -21.54 -8.82 -18.26
CA VAL A 69 -21.81 -9.15 -16.87
C VAL A 69 -23.22 -8.67 -16.48
N GLU A 70 -23.97 -9.51 -15.78
CA GLU A 70 -25.35 -9.27 -15.40
C GLU A 70 -25.60 -9.82 -14.00
N GLY A 71 -26.53 -9.22 -13.27
CA GLY A 71 -27.01 -9.70 -11.98
C GLY A 71 -26.63 -8.82 -10.79
N THR A 72 -26.99 -9.30 -9.61
CA THR A 72 -26.68 -8.65 -8.32
C THR A 72 -25.51 -9.38 -7.68
N PHE A 73 -24.58 -8.63 -7.11
CA PHE A 73 -23.43 -9.17 -6.39
C PHE A 73 -23.19 -8.41 -5.09
N ARG A 74 -22.52 -9.08 -4.15
CA ARG A 74 -22.02 -8.51 -2.91
C ARG A 74 -20.52 -8.72 -2.88
N SER A 75 -19.77 -7.68 -2.55
CA SER A 75 -18.33 -7.81 -2.40
C SER A 75 -18.00 -8.74 -1.24
N HIS A 76 -17.00 -9.58 -1.43
CA HIS A 76 -16.68 -10.67 -0.51
C HIS A 76 -16.23 -10.15 0.87
N LYS A 77 -15.42 -9.08 0.92
CA LYS A 77 -15.02 -8.37 2.13
C LYS A 77 -15.39 -6.89 2.09
N GLU A 78 -15.63 -6.33 3.26
CA GLU A 78 -16.08 -4.94 3.43
C GLU A 78 -14.91 -3.94 3.38
N PHE A 79 -13.75 -4.29 3.94
CA PHE A 79 -12.57 -3.43 3.95
C PHE A 79 -11.64 -3.78 2.79
N SER A 80 -11.39 -2.83 1.88
CA SER A 80 -10.51 -3.03 0.72
C SER A 80 -9.67 -1.78 0.54
N GLY A 81 -8.65 -1.70 1.39
CA GLY A 81 -7.73 -0.58 1.47
C GLY A 81 -6.57 -0.69 0.48
N MET A 82 -5.82 0.40 0.42
CA MET A 82 -4.50 0.46 -0.17
C MET A 82 -3.72 1.53 0.59
N TYR A 83 -2.57 1.16 1.12
CA TYR A 83 -1.70 2.12 1.76
C TYR A 83 -0.81 2.78 0.72
N PHE A 84 -1.09 4.05 0.43
CA PHE A 84 -0.20 4.88 -0.36
C PHE A 84 0.93 5.40 0.53
N THR A 85 2.12 4.84 0.40
CA THR A 85 3.32 5.21 1.17
C THR A 85 3.80 6.62 0.77
N THR A 86 3.22 7.66 1.37
CA THR A 86 3.38 9.07 0.93
C THR A 86 4.54 9.83 1.59
N HIS A 87 5.63 9.15 1.96
CA HIS A 87 6.70 9.76 2.76
C HIS A 87 8.14 9.43 2.33
N PHE A 88 8.35 8.63 1.27
CA PHE A 88 9.70 8.24 0.82
C PHE A 88 10.10 8.76 -0.57
N GLU A 89 9.38 9.75 -1.12
CA GLU A 89 9.63 10.24 -2.50
C GLU A 89 9.53 9.14 -3.58
N ASN A 90 8.81 8.05 -3.29
CA ASN A 90 8.38 7.04 -4.28
C ASN A 90 7.30 7.62 -5.22
N TYR A 91 6.79 6.82 -6.17
CA TYR A 91 5.78 7.27 -7.13
C TYR A 91 4.56 7.94 -6.46
N LEU A 92 4.03 7.36 -5.39
CA LEU A 92 2.82 7.86 -4.70
C LEU A 92 3.07 9.21 -4.02
N ASP A 93 4.30 9.45 -3.63
CA ASP A 93 4.73 10.72 -3.05
C ASP A 93 5.13 11.76 -4.11
N ALA A 94 5.87 11.36 -5.15
CA ALA A 94 6.51 12.27 -6.09
C ALA A 94 5.67 12.59 -7.34
N ALA A 95 4.81 11.67 -7.80
CA ALA A 95 4.09 11.84 -9.06
C ALA A 95 3.16 13.06 -9.04
N PRO A 96 2.87 13.68 -10.20
CA PRO A 96 1.84 14.71 -10.32
C PRO A 96 0.49 14.22 -9.77
N LEU A 97 -0.27 15.12 -9.14
CA LEU A 97 -1.55 14.77 -8.50
C LEU A 97 -2.57 14.22 -9.50
N ASP A 98 -2.58 14.72 -10.73
CA ASP A 98 -3.45 14.24 -11.80
C ASP A 98 -3.15 12.80 -12.22
N GLU A 99 -1.87 12.42 -12.27
CA GLU A 99 -1.47 11.01 -12.48
C GLU A 99 -1.89 10.13 -11.30
N LEU A 100 -1.67 10.60 -10.07
CA LEU A 100 -2.07 9.87 -8.86
C LEU A 100 -3.60 9.70 -8.74
N TYR A 101 -4.36 10.71 -9.17
CA TYR A 101 -5.82 10.65 -9.23
C TYR A 101 -6.30 9.60 -10.23
N VAL A 102 -5.71 9.56 -11.43
CA VAL A 102 -5.99 8.52 -12.41
C VAL A 102 -5.69 7.14 -11.84
N TYR A 103 -4.58 7.01 -11.11
CA TYR A 103 -4.22 5.75 -10.48
C TYR A 103 -5.21 5.31 -9.39
N MET A 104 -5.64 6.24 -8.54
CA MET A 104 -6.67 6.00 -7.53
C MET A 104 -8.02 5.61 -8.15
N GLU A 105 -8.43 6.30 -9.22
CA GLU A 105 -9.64 5.97 -10.00
C GLU A 105 -9.57 4.52 -10.51
N ASP A 106 -8.42 4.11 -11.07
CA ASP A 106 -8.24 2.77 -11.60
C ASP A 106 -8.31 1.70 -10.49
N LEU A 107 -7.63 1.89 -9.35
CA LEU A 107 -7.73 0.98 -8.21
C LEU A 107 -9.16 0.91 -7.65
N ALA A 108 -9.91 2.01 -7.66
CA ALA A 108 -11.31 2.02 -7.25
C ALA A 108 -12.21 1.20 -8.18
N LEU A 109 -11.98 1.25 -9.51
CA LEU A 109 -12.65 0.38 -10.48
C LEU A 109 -12.31 -1.11 -10.25
N TRP A 110 -11.12 -1.40 -9.70
CA TRP A 110 -10.71 -2.73 -9.29
C TRP A 110 -11.24 -3.15 -7.90
N GLY A 111 -11.82 -2.22 -7.14
CA GLY A 111 -12.54 -2.49 -5.89
C GLY A 111 -11.88 -1.94 -4.62
N MET A 112 -10.95 -1.00 -4.74
CA MET A 112 -10.46 -0.22 -3.60
C MET A 112 -11.56 0.70 -3.07
N ASN A 113 -11.78 0.68 -1.75
CA ASN A 113 -12.77 1.53 -1.08
C ASN A 113 -12.23 2.30 0.12
N VAL A 114 -10.96 2.13 0.49
CA VAL A 114 -10.25 2.93 1.47
C VAL A 114 -8.90 3.35 0.86
N VAL A 115 -8.55 4.62 0.94
CA VAL A 115 -7.18 5.09 0.71
C VAL A 115 -6.53 5.43 2.05
N HIS A 116 -5.31 4.96 2.25
CA HIS A 116 -4.52 5.21 3.43
C HIS A 116 -3.28 6.03 3.05
N VAL A 117 -2.97 7.09 3.81
CA VAL A 117 -1.78 7.94 3.66
C VAL A 117 -1.06 8.16 4.99
N TRP A 118 0.20 8.57 4.96
CA TRP A 118 0.97 8.95 6.14
C TRP A 118 1.65 10.31 5.93
N PHE A 119 1.44 11.23 6.87
CA PHE A 119 2.26 12.43 7.05
C PHE A 119 3.35 12.14 8.07
N ASP A 120 4.55 11.84 7.60
CA ASP A 120 5.69 11.53 8.47
C ASP A 120 6.27 12.79 9.11
N LEU A 121 6.12 12.91 10.44
CA LEU A 121 6.62 14.06 11.19
C LEU A 121 8.15 14.13 11.19
N HIS A 122 8.86 13.01 11.08
CA HIS A 122 10.32 12.97 11.17
C HIS A 122 11.00 13.74 10.04
N HIS A 123 10.30 13.99 8.93
CA HIS A 123 10.82 14.78 7.82
C HIS A 123 10.79 16.30 8.05
N PHE A 124 10.18 16.77 9.13
CA PHE A 124 9.92 18.20 9.34
C PHE A 124 10.33 18.68 10.75
N PRO A 125 10.67 19.97 10.91
CA PRO A 125 10.94 20.54 12.23
C PRO A 125 9.65 20.94 12.97
N ASN A 126 8.56 21.18 12.24
CA ASN A 126 7.23 21.55 12.73
C ASN A 126 6.27 21.71 11.54
N MET A 127 4.98 21.96 11.81
CA MET A 127 3.97 22.19 10.77
C MET A 127 4.07 23.55 10.06
N GLU A 128 4.84 24.50 10.58
CA GLU A 128 5.03 25.81 9.95
C GLU A 128 6.10 25.81 8.86
N ASP A 129 6.91 24.77 8.77
CA ASP A 129 7.89 24.57 7.71
C ASP A 129 7.23 24.54 6.34
N GLU A 130 7.84 25.19 5.35
CA GLU A 130 7.27 25.29 4.00
C GLU A 130 7.15 23.93 3.31
N LYS A 131 8.06 22.97 3.59
CA LYS A 131 7.94 21.61 3.08
C LYS A 131 6.84 20.85 3.80
N ALA A 132 6.67 21.05 5.11
CA ALA A 132 5.55 20.48 5.86
C ALA A 132 4.22 20.97 5.29
N LYS A 133 4.06 22.29 5.07
CA LYS A 133 2.88 22.90 4.44
C LYS A 133 2.61 22.33 3.04
N ALA A 134 3.64 22.22 2.21
CA ALA A 134 3.52 21.65 0.87
C ALA A 134 3.07 20.17 0.92
N LYS A 135 3.67 19.36 1.80
CA LYS A 135 3.29 17.97 2.02
C LYS A 135 1.85 17.86 2.53
N SER A 136 1.46 18.66 3.53
CA SER A 136 0.09 18.66 4.04
C SER A 136 -0.93 19.04 2.96
N ALA A 137 -0.64 20.06 2.16
CA ALA A 137 -1.51 20.46 1.06
C ALA A 137 -1.69 19.33 0.04
N ARG A 138 -0.62 18.60 -0.27
CA ARG A 138 -0.66 17.43 -1.16
C ARG A 138 -1.52 16.31 -0.59
N LEU A 139 -1.29 15.89 0.67
CA LEU A 139 -2.07 14.83 1.30
C LEU A 139 -3.55 15.21 1.44
N LEU A 140 -3.85 16.46 1.80
CA LEU A 140 -5.23 16.96 1.82
C LEU A 140 -5.89 16.88 0.45
N ALA A 141 -5.15 17.12 -0.64
CA ALA A 141 -5.67 17.01 -1.99
C ALA A 141 -6.00 15.55 -2.34
N ILE A 142 -5.13 14.59 -1.99
CA ILE A 142 -5.35 13.15 -2.15
C ILE A 142 -6.61 12.70 -1.40
N LEU A 143 -6.71 13.04 -0.11
CA LEU A 143 -7.84 12.67 0.75
C LEU A 143 -9.16 13.27 0.26
N LYS A 144 -9.16 14.56 -0.10
CA LYS A 144 -10.34 15.24 -0.66
C LYS A 144 -10.79 14.62 -1.98
N TYR A 145 -9.84 14.23 -2.82
CA TYR A 145 -10.15 13.59 -4.09
C TYR A 145 -10.77 12.21 -3.89
N ALA A 146 -10.25 11.39 -2.97
CA ALA A 146 -10.84 10.11 -2.59
C ALA A 146 -12.29 10.27 -2.10
N LYS A 147 -12.54 11.21 -1.17
CA LYS A 147 -13.90 11.53 -0.70
C LYS A 147 -14.82 11.98 -1.84
N SER A 148 -14.29 12.69 -2.85
CA SER A 148 -15.07 13.13 -4.01
C SER A 148 -15.57 11.99 -4.91
N LEU A 149 -15.05 10.77 -4.69
CA LEU A 149 -15.43 9.51 -5.33
C LEU A 149 -16.19 8.58 -4.37
N GLY A 150 -16.41 9.00 -3.12
CA GLY A 150 -17.02 8.18 -2.06
C GLY A 150 -16.12 7.11 -1.50
N ILE A 151 -14.80 7.21 -1.74
CA ILE A 151 -13.77 6.34 -1.15
C ILE A 151 -13.50 6.82 0.28
N LYS A 152 -13.46 5.89 1.24
CA LYS A 152 -13.11 6.18 2.63
C LYS A 152 -11.63 6.53 2.74
N THR A 153 -11.29 7.26 3.80
CA THR A 153 -9.95 7.82 3.99
C THR A 153 -9.38 7.40 5.33
N MET A 154 -8.09 7.12 5.32
CA MET A 154 -7.33 6.67 6.47
C MET A 154 -6.02 7.42 6.56
N MET A 155 -5.61 7.73 7.79
CA MET A 155 -4.27 8.23 8.08
C MET A 155 -3.60 7.35 9.12
N ALA A 156 -2.28 7.19 9.01
CA ALA A 156 -1.50 6.54 10.05
C ALA A 156 -0.21 7.28 10.38
N GLY A 157 0.50 6.71 11.34
CA GLY A 157 1.88 7.00 11.74
C GLY A 157 2.25 6.20 12.99
N PRO A 158 3.49 6.25 13.45
CA PRO A 158 3.89 5.70 14.74
C PRO A 158 3.17 6.42 15.89
N VAL A 159 2.86 5.71 16.97
CA VAL A 159 2.16 6.36 18.10
C VAL A 159 3.03 7.38 18.85
N ASN A 160 4.35 7.19 18.83
CA ASN A 160 5.33 8.06 19.50
C ASN A 160 6.23 8.84 18.52
N GLU A 161 5.71 9.03 17.31
CA GLU A 161 6.29 9.83 16.23
C GLU A 161 6.55 11.29 16.64
N ALA A 162 7.62 11.89 16.12
CA ALA A 162 7.99 13.26 16.45
C ALA A 162 8.65 14.00 15.27
N PHE A 163 8.63 15.34 15.33
CA PHE A 163 9.46 16.17 14.45
C PHE A 163 10.96 15.90 14.66
N TYR A 164 11.80 16.08 13.65
CA TYR A 164 13.25 15.82 13.80
C TYR A 164 13.94 16.74 14.81
N THR A 165 13.30 17.85 15.17
CA THR A 165 13.75 18.76 16.22
C THR A 165 13.23 18.37 17.60
N SER A 166 12.81 17.11 17.81
CA SER A 166 12.38 16.64 19.12
C SER A 166 13.47 16.85 20.18
N PRO A 167 13.12 17.28 21.40
CA PRO A 167 14.09 17.52 22.46
C PRO A 167 14.84 16.24 22.82
N GLU A 168 16.18 16.29 22.82
CA GLU A 168 17.02 15.11 23.03
C GLU A 168 16.74 14.42 24.36
N GLU A 169 16.48 15.20 25.40
CA GLU A 169 16.16 14.70 26.74
C GLU A 169 14.88 13.87 26.76
N LEU A 170 13.94 14.08 25.83
CA LEU A 170 12.67 13.36 25.73
C LEU A 170 12.71 12.12 24.83
N ARG A 171 13.78 11.93 24.06
CA ARG A 171 13.85 10.87 23.04
C ARG A 171 13.73 9.46 23.61
N ALA A 172 13.14 8.57 22.84
CA ALA A 172 12.99 7.17 23.14
C ALA A 172 14.35 6.46 23.22
N ASP A 173 14.41 5.47 24.10
CA ASP A 173 15.49 4.49 24.06
C ASP A 173 15.16 3.45 22.98
N TRP A 174 16.15 3.02 22.23
CA TRP A 174 16.01 2.12 21.08
C TRP A 174 17.02 0.96 21.13
N THR A 175 17.76 0.89 22.25
CA THR A 175 18.86 -0.04 22.42
C THR A 175 18.40 -1.43 22.87
N ARG A 176 19.26 -2.42 22.69
CA ARG A 176 19.04 -3.82 23.05
C ARG A 176 19.86 -4.25 24.25
N GLY A 177 19.53 -5.41 24.80
CA GLY A 177 20.29 -6.07 25.86
C GLY A 177 19.76 -5.82 27.27
N HIS A 178 18.54 -5.27 27.38
CA HIS A 178 17.84 -5.03 28.64
C HIS A 178 16.33 -5.23 28.45
N ASP A 179 15.63 -5.45 29.56
CA ASP A 179 14.15 -5.50 29.61
C ASP A 179 13.49 -6.42 28.55
N GLY A 180 14.16 -7.53 28.20
CA GLY A 180 13.69 -8.51 27.21
C GLY A 180 14.04 -8.19 25.75
N TYR A 181 14.56 -7.01 25.44
CA TYR A 181 14.96 -6.64 24.09
C TYR A 181 16.25 -7.33 23.65
N VAL A 182 16.13 -8.18 22.62
CA VAL A 182 17.23 -8.96 22.03
C VAL A 182 17.74 -8.39 20.72
N ARG A 183 16.99 -7.46 20.12
CA ARG A 183 17.36 -6.72 18.91
C ARG A 183 17.22 -5.22 19.16
N THR A 184 18.07 -4.48 18.49
CA THR A 184 17.93 -3.02 18.39
C THR A 184 16.71 -2.73 17.53
N LEU A 185 15.96 -1.67 17.85
CA LEU A 185 14.85 -1.26 16.99
C LEU A 185 15.39 -0.87 15.62
N ASN A 186 14.89 -1.51 14.57
CA ASN A 186 15.23 -1.18 13.18
C ASN A 186 14.41 0.04 12.73
N ASP A 187 14.93 0.76 11.74
CA ASP A 187 14.21 1.85 11.06
C ASP A 187 13.59 2.84 12.08
N HIS A 188 14.36 3.15 13.13
CA HIS A 188 14.02 4.09 14.19
C HIS A 188 14.90 5.33 14.01
N TYR A 189 14.33 6.52 13.87
CA TYR A 189 15.10 7.74 13.55
C TYR A 189 15.88 8.32 14.74
N HIS A 190 15.63 7.81 15.93
CA HIS A 190 16.20 8.31 17.19
C HIS A 190 15.73 9.74 17.48
N MET A 191 14.48 10.02 17.14
CA MET A 191 13.77 11.30 17.31
C MET A 191 12.42 11.09 17.99
N GLU A 192 11.89 9.88 17.93
CA GLU A 192 10.73 9.38 18.64
C GLU A 192 10.79 9.74 20.12
N ILE A 193 9.64 10.02 20.74
CA ILE A 193 9.59 10.49 22.13
C ILE A 193 9.19 9.34 23.07
N CYS A 194 9.84 9.27 24.23
CA CYS A 194 9.43 8.33 25.28
C CYS A 194 8.22 8.89 26.05
N PRO A 195 7.05 8.21 26.07
CA PRO A 195 5.86 8.66 26.80
C PRO A 195 5.98 8.54 28.33
N ASN A 196 7.09 8.00 28.84
CA ASN A 196 7.35 7.80 30.27
C ASN A 196 8.43 8.74 30.84
N LYS A 197 9.05 9.56 30.00
CA LYS A 197 9.85 10.70 30.45
C LYS A 197 8.93 11.85 30.84
N GLU A 198 9.36 12.65 31.82
CA GLU A 198 8.59 13.81 32.27
C GLU A 198 8.38 14.80 31.11
N GLY A 199 7.13 15.14 30.81
CA GLY A 199 6.76 15.99 29.66
C GLY A 199 6.72 15.25 28.31
N GLY A 200 7.10 13.98 28.24
CA GLY A 200 7.18 13.24 26.98
C GLY A 200 5.81 13.00 26.34
N LEU A 201 4.83 12.54 27.12
CA LEU A 201 3.48 12.29 26.61
C LEU A 201 2.78 13.61 26.23
N GLU A 202 2.97 14.66 27.02
CA GLU A 202 2.46 15.99 26.75
C GLU A 202 3.03 16.55 25.43
N LYS A 203 4.32 16.31 25.18
CA LYS A 203 4.97 16.74 23.93
C LYS A 203 4.47 15.97 22.71
N LEU A 204 4.24 14.67 22.83
CA LEU A 204 3.60 13.87 21.78
C LEU A 204 2.19 14.41 21.45
N ILE A 205 1.40 14.73 22.47
CA ILE A 205 0.05 15.31 22.29
C ILE A 205 0.16 16.69 21.62
N GLU A 206 1.11 17.53 22.03
CA GLU A 206 1.36 18.83 21.43
C GLU A 206 1.64 18.71 19.93
N TYR A 207 2.57 17.84 19.53
CA TYR A 207 2.93 17.63 18.13
C TYR A 207 1.75 17.06 17.33
N ARG A 208 1.04 16.08 17.88
CA ARG A 208 -0.15 15.52 17.21
C ARG A 208 -1.24 16.56 17.03
N ARG A 209 -1.45 17.48 17.99
CA ARG A 209 -2.41 18.58 17.85
C ARG A 209 -2.03 19.56 16.74
N GLN A 210 -0.74 19.88 16.59
CA GLN A 210 -0.28 20.73 15.48
C GLN A 210 -0.66 20.10 14.13
N MET A 211 -0.40 18.80 13.97
CA MET A 211 -0.79 18.07 12.76
C MET A 211 -2.31 18.01 12.58
N LEU A 212 -3.06 17.66 13.62
CA LEU A 212 -4.52 17.55 13.56
C LEU A 212 -5.19 18.89 13.21
N GLU A 213 -4.66 20.03 13.65
CA GLU A 213 -5.20 21.34 13.27
C GLU A 213 -5.14 21.58 11.76
N VAL A 214 -4.08 21.09 11.09
CA VAL A 214 -3.93 21.16 9.62
C VAL A 214 -4.87 20.20 8.91
N PHE A 215 -5.12 19.02 9.49
CA PHE A 215 -5.90 17.95 8.86
C PHE A 215 -7.36 17.85 9.32
N LYS A 216 -7.85 18.73 10.21
CA LYS A 216 -9.19 18.65 10.80
C LYS A 216 -10.33 18.60 9.78
N ASP A 217 -10.16 19.27 8.64
CA ASP A 217 -11.17 19.34 7.57
C ASP A 217 -11.09 18.15 6.59
N ALA A 218 -10.19 17.18 6.82
CA ALA A 218 -10.09 15.97 5.99
C ALA A 218 -11.23 14.97 6.26
N ASP A 219 -11.89 15.06 7.43
CA ASP A 219 -12.98 14.18 7.86
C ASP A 219 -12.65 12.68 7.67
N LEU A 220 -11.55 12.24 8.29
CA LEU A 220 -11.04 10.88 8.14
C LEU A 220 -12.03 9.83 8.67
N ASP A 221 -12.14 8.71 7.95
CA ASP A 221 -12.97 7.59 8.37
C ASP A 221 -12.21 6.67 9.35
N TYR A 222 -10.89 6.53 9.15
CA TYR A 222 -10.02 5.70 9.96
C TYR A 222 -8.75 6.42 10.40
N TRP A 223 -8.29 6.09 11.60
CA TRP A 223 -6.97 6.42 12.09
C TRP A 223 -6.24 5.16 12.56
N SER A 224 -5.01 4.95 12.09
CA SER A 224 -4.18 3.84 12.54
C SER A 224 -2.93 4.34 13.24
N PHE A 225 -2.48 3.62 14.26
CA PHE A 225 -1.12 3.80 14.78
C PHE A 225 -0.34 2.51 14.62
N GLY A 226 0.94 2.64 14.23
CA GLY A 226 1.92 1.57 14.26
C GLY A 226 2.72 1.57 15.57
N PRO A 227 3.23 0.40 16.01
CA PRO A 227 4.06 0.32 17.20
C PRO A 227 5.56 0.51 16.91
N TYR A 228 6.03 0.07 15.74
CA TYR A 228 7.43 0.05 15.33
C TYR A 228 7.54 0.37 13.82
N ASP A 229 8.76 0.72 13.39
CA ASP A 229 9.15 0.94 11.98
C ASP A 229 8.24 1.96 11.26
N GLU A 230 8.33 3.24 11.59
CA GLU A 230 9.17 3.84 12.64
C GLU A 230 8.48 3.78 14.03
N GLY A 231 9.19 4.03 15.12
CA GLY A 231 8.60 4.02 16.46
C GLY A 231 9.19 3.02 17.44
N GLY A 232 8.71 3.09 18.68
CA GLY A 232 9.14 2.22 19.77
C GLY A 232 9.85 2.94 20.90
N CYS A 233 9.98 2.27 22.05
CA CYS A 233 10.82 2.71 23.14
C CYS A 233 11.18 1.53 24.05
N THR A 234 12.47 1.21 24.16
CA THR A 234 12.97 0.03 24.89
C THR A 234 13.23 0.27 26.39
N CYS A 235 13.13 1.51 26.88
CA CYS A 235 13.41 1.82 28.29
C CYS A 235 12.51 1.01 29.25
N SER A 236 13.01 0.75 30.47
CA SER A 236 12.35 -0.14 31.44
C SER A 236 10.93 0.26 31.86
N LYS A 237 10.54 1.54 31.70
CA LYS A 237 9.16 1.99 31.96
C LYS A 237 8.20 1.73 30.79
N CYS A 238 8.74 1.60 29.59
CA CYS A 238 7.99 1.33 28.37
C CYS A 238 7.95 -0.16 28.06
N ALA A 239 8.96 -0.91 28.48
CA ALA A 239 9.07 -2.34 28.23
C ALA A 239 7.94 -3.14 28.90
N PRO A 240 7.47 -4.23 28.26
CA PRO A 240 7.58 -4.46 26.83
C PRO A 240 6.70 -3.45 26.07
N TRP A 241 7.28 -2.74 25.10
CA TRP A 241 6.67 -1.59 24.43
C TRP A 241 5.26 -1.87 23.92
N GLY A 242 5.10 -2.94 23.14
CA GLY A 242 3.85 -3.24 22.45
C GLY A 242 2.64 -3.38 23.37
N SER A 243 2.78 -3.98 24.56
CA SER A 243 1.67 -4.12 25.52
C SER A 243 1.68 -3.11 26.66
N ASN A 244 2.66 -2.21 26.70
CA ASN A 244 2.78 -1.20 27.75
C ASN A 244 2.92 0.21 27.17
N GLY A 245 4.13 0.64 26.78
CA GLY A 245 4.37 2.01 26.29
C GLY A 245 3.54 2.39 25.06
N TYR A 246 3.37 1.47 24.11
CA TYR A 246 2.53 1.62 22.92
C TYR A 246 1.07 1.84 23.32
N LEU A 247 0.48 0.92 24.10
CA LEU A 247 -0.91 1.01 24.55
C LEU A 247 -1.19 2.24 25.42
N LYS A 248 -0.26 2.63 26.30
CA LYS A 248 -0.34 3.87 27.08
C LYS A 248 -0.46 5.09 26.17
N THR A 249 0.38 5.16 25.15
CA THR A 249 0.39 6.30 24.21
C THR A 249 -0.86 6.28 23.33
N TYR A 250 -1.26 5.11 22.86
CA TYR A 250 -2.48 4.92 22.06
C TYR A 250 -3.72 5.39 22.82
N GLU A 251 -3.87 4.97 24.08
CA GLU A 251 -4.97 5.38 24.97
C GLU A 251 -5.05 6.90 25.14
N ALA A 252 -3.90 7.57 25.27
CA ALA A 252 -3.84 9.02 25.39
C ALA A 252 -4.17 9.75 24.07
N MET A 253 -3.88 9.16 22.90
CA MET A 253 -4.12 9.78 21.59
C MET A 253 -5.56 9.69 21.13
N ILE A 254 -6.31 8.64 21.49
CA ILE A 254 -7.73 8.46 21.13
C ILE A 254 -8.57 9.72 21.41
N PRO A 255 -8.62 10.26 22.65
CA PRO A 255 -9.44 11.43 22.93
C PRO A 255 -8.95 12.66 22.16
N VAL A 256 -7.63 12.83 21.99
CA VAL A 256 -7.05 13.96 21.26
C VAL A 256 -7.49 13.96 19.80
N ILE A 257 -7.47 12.81 19.14
CA ILE A 257 -7.92 12.68 17.75
C ILE A 257 -9.43 12.91 17.65
N LYS A 258 -10.23 12.36 18.57
CA LYS A 258 -11.69 12.53 18.60
C LYS A 258 -12.15 13.97 18.80
N GLU A 259 -11.33 14.83 19.42
CA GLU A 259 -11.62 16.26 19.52
C GLU A 259 -11.70 16.94 18.14
N TYR A 260 -10.91 16.48 17.17
CA TYR A 260 -10.90 17.01 15.80
C TYR A 260 -11.78 16.19 14.85
N MET A 261 -11.88 14.88 15.08
CA MET A 261 -12.58 13.94 14.21
C MET A 261 -13.49 13.01 15.04
N PRO A 262 -14.69 13.47 15.47
CA PRO A 262 -15.51 12.73 16.42
C PRO A 262 -16.00 11.35 15.95
N ASN A 263 -16.11 11.16 14.63
CA ASN A 263 -16.65 9.94 14.01
C ASN A 263 -15.57 8.93 13.59
N VAL A 264 -14.29 9.30 13.68
CA VAL A 264 -13.18 8.44 13.22
C VAL A 264 -13.15 7.13 13.99
N GLN A 265 -12.87 6.05 13.27
CA GLN A 265 -12.69 4.72 13.84
C GLN A 265 -11.20 4.39 13.93
N PHE A 266 -10.80 3.63 14.94
CA PHE A 266 -9.39 3.34 15.19
C PHE A 266 -9.00 1.95 14.71
N ILE A 267 -7.80 1.85 14.16
CA ILE A 267 -7.14 0.61 13.77
C ILE A 267 -5.86 0.47 14.60
N LEU A 268 -5.69 -0.68 15.25
CA LEU A 268 -4.48 -0.98 16.00
C LEU A 268 -3.50 -1.68 15.06
N GLY A 269 -2.47 -0.96 14.62
CA GLY A 269 -1.36 -1.54 13.88
C GLY A 269 -0.51 -2.42 14.79
N MET A 270 -0.01 -3.52 14.24
CA MET A 270 0.72 -4.56 14.96
C MET A 270 2.01 -4.97 14.22
N TRP A 271 2.53 -4.08 13.37
CA TRP A 271 3.75 -4.30 12.60
C TRP A 271 4.97 -4.52 13.50
N LEU A 272 5.74 -5.58 13.25
CA LEU A 272 6.95 -5.98 14.01
C LEU A 272 6.77 -6.19 15.52
N LEU A 273 5.54 -6.36 16.02
CA LEU A 273 5.34 -6.83 17.39
C LEU A 273 6.03 -8.18 17.61
N ASP A 274 6.56 -8.38 18.82
CA ASP A 274 7.32 -9.58 19.23
C ASP A 274 8.64 -9.81 18.46
N TRP A 275 8.99 -8.98 17.47
CA TRP A 275 10.22 -9.16 16.68
C TRP A 275 11.48 -8.80 17.48
N PHE A 276 11.40 -7.72 18.27
CA PHE A 276 12.56 -7.13 18.94
C PHE A 276 12.81 -7.66 20.36
N THR A 277 11.82 -8.36 20.94
CA THR A 277 11.81 -8.77 22.34
C THR A 277 11.47 -10.25 22.49
N THR A 278 11.90 -10.87 23.59
CA THR A 278 11.45 -12.21 23.98
C THR A 278 10.13 -12.20 24.73
N GLU A 279 9.65 -11.03 25.12
CA GLU A 279 8.35 -10.85 25.75
C GLU A 279 7.22 -10.97 24.70
N ASN A 280 6.09 -11.53 25.10
CA ASN A 280 4.93 -11.67 24.21
C ASN A 280 4.05 -10.41 24.29
N GLU A 281 4.45 -9.38 23.54
CA GLU A 281 3.75 -8.11 23.41
C GLU A 281 2.34 -8.32 22.85
N SER A 282 2.20 -9.17 21.83
CA SER A 282 0.90 -9.42 21.20
C SER A 282 -0.11 -10.04 22.18
N ALA A 283 0.31 -10.94 23.08
CA ALA A 283 -0.58 -11.48 24.11
C ALA A 283 -1.04 -10.41 25.12
N GLY A 284 -0.17 -9.47 25.47
CA GLY A 284 -0.58 -8.35 26.33
C GLY A 284 -1.59 -7.41 25.66
N ILE A 285 -1.45 -7.19 24.34
CA ILE A 285 -2.47 -6.46 23.55
C ILE A 285 -3.78 -7.24 23.51
N GLN A 286 -3.74 -8.56 23.24
CA GLN A 286 -4.91 -9.41 23.23
C GLN A 286 -5.67 -9.32 24.57
N GLN A 287 -4.95 -9.39 25.70
CA GLN A 287 -5.54 -9.23 27.03
C GLN A 287 -6.23 -7.87 27.19
N ALA A 288 -5.56 -6.76 26.80
CA ALA A 288 -6.14 -5.43 26.92
C ALA A 288 -7.41 -5.26 26.08
N LEU A 289 -7.47 -5.87 24.90
CA LEU A 289 -8.66 -5.89 24.04
C LEU A 289 -9.79 -6.75 24.63
N ALA A 290 -9.44 -7.90 25.23
CA ALA A 290 -10.39 -8.79 25.93
C ALA A 290 -11.06 -8.10 27.12
N GLU A 291 -10.28 -7.30 27.87
CA GLU A 291 -10.74 -6.52 29.03
C GLU A 291 -11.58 -5.30 28.62
N GLY A 292 -11.69 -5.00 27.33
CA GLY A 292 -12.47 -3.88 26.81
C GLY A 292 -11.81 -2.52 27.03
N ARG A 293 -10.48 -2.45 27.23
CA ARG A 293 -9.75 -1.19 27.44
C ARG A 293 -9.85 -0.22 26.26
N PHE A 294 -10.02 -0.76 25.04
CA PHE A 294 -10.08 0.01 23.80
C PHE A 294 -11.38 -0.27 23.02
N PRO A 295 -12.54 0.26 23.45
CA PRO A 295 -13.80 0.07 22.74
C PRO A 295 -13.82 0.78 21.37
N GLU A 296 -12.98 1.78 21.15
CA GLU A 296 -12.85 2.52 19.89
C GLU A 296 -12.19 1.76 18.75
N ILE A 297 -11.38 0.77 19.09
CA ILE A 297 -10.61 0.02 18.09
C ILE A 297 -11.56 -0.90 17.35
N LYS A 298 -11.76 -0.60 16.07
CA LYS A 298 -12.63 -1.35 15.18
C LYS A 298 -11.92 -2.56 14.56
N TYR A 299 -10.66 -2.39 14.17
CA TYR A 299 -9.84 -3.44 13.57
C TYR A 299 -8.48 -3.54 14.24
N VAL A 300 -7.90 -4.73 14.21
CA VAL A 300 -6.45 -4.91 14.38
C VAL A 300 -5.83 -5.22 13.03
N ASN A 301 -4.58 -4.81 12.84
CA ASN A 301 -3.82 -5.04 11.61
C ASN A 301 -2.49 -5.77 11.90
N PRO A 302 -2.55 -7.10 12.12
CA PRO A 302 -1.38 -7.94 12.38
C PRO A 302 -0.54 -8.21 11.13
N GLN A 303 0.79 -8.20 11.32
CA GLN A 303 1.72 -8.71 10.32
C GLN A 303 1.45 -10.21 10.05
N HIS A 304 1.47 -10.60 8.79
CA HIS A 304 1.31 -12.01 8.41
C HIS A 304 2.32 -12.92 9.12
N GLY A 305 1.85 -14.08 9.61
CA GLY A 305 2.67 -15.04 10.34
C GLY A 305 2.97 -14.69 11.80
N SER A 306 2.53 -13.53 12.29
CA SER A 306 2.72 -13.11 13.69
C SER A 306 1.75 -13.79 14.67
N TYR A 307 1.95 -13.59 15.97
CA TYR A 307 1.02 -14.05 17.01
C TYR A 307 -0.39 -13.49 16.79
N GLY A 308 -0.52 -12.18 16.57
CA GLY A 308 -1.82 -11.53 16.33
C GLY A 308 -2.54 -12.02 15.06
N TYR A 309 -1.78 -12.61 14.14
CA TYR A 309 -2.30 -13.21 12.92
C TYR A 309 -2.92 -14.60 13.14
N THR A 310 -2.49 -15.33 14.17
CA THR A 310 -2.89 -16.72 14.41
C THR A 310 -3.86 -16.87 15.59
N HIS A 311 -4.10 -15.80 16.36
CA HIS A 311 -4.95 -15.82 17.56
C HIS A 311 -6.14 -14.86 17.42
N ASP A 312 -7.21 -15.12 18.18
CA ASP A 312 -8.35 -14.21 18.30
C ASP A 312 -7.91 -12.96 19.10
N MET A 313 -7.85 -11.82 18.44
CA MET A 313 -7.50 -10.54 19.07
C MET A 313 -8.72 -9.83 19.69
N HIS A 314 -9.88 -10.50 19.74
CA HIS A 314 -11.16 -9.95 20.17
C HIS A 314 -11.62 -8.73 19.36
N ARG A 315 -11.08 -8.59 18.15
CA ARG A 315 -11.44 -7.60 17.14
C ARG A 315 -11.28 -8.22 15.75
N PRO A 316 -12.10 -7.81 14.77
CA PRO A 316 -11.90 -8.22 13.39
C PRO A 316 -10.52 -7.79 12.90
N ARG A 317 -9.92 -8.64 12.05
CA ARG A 317 -8.57 -8.45 11.52
C ARG A 317 -8.63 -7.97 10.09
N ILE A 318 -7.74 -7.08 9.73
CA ILE A 318 -7.43 -6.77 8.33
C ILE A 318 -5.97 -7.17 8.06
N SER A 319 -5.66 -7.66 6.86
CA SER A 319 -4.28 -7.97 6.49
C SER A 319 -3.50 -6.73 6.04
N PHE A 320 -2.18 -6.80 6.18
CA PHE A 320 -1.22 -5.81 5.65
C PHE A 320 -0.15 -6.54 4.84
N PRO A 321 -0.50 -7.03 3.63
CA PRO A 321 0.46 -7.72 2.78
C PRO A 321 1.47 -6.73 2.19
N GLU A 322 2.75 -7.11 2.25
CA GLU A 322 3.85 -6.38 1.64
C GLU A 322 3.91 -6.69 0.13
N ILE A 323 3.33 -5.83 -0.69
CA ILE A 323 3.16 -6.06 -2.14
C ILE A 323 4.23 -5.40 -3.02
N SER A 324 5.19 -4.72 -2.40
CA SER A 324 6.05 -3.74 -3.05
C SER A 324 7.51 -4.14 -3.17
N MET A 325 8.07 -4.77 -2.13
CA MET A 325 9.51 -5.02 -2.02
C MET A 325 9.88 -6.44 -1.60
N THR A 326 8.87 -7.23 -1.22
CA THR A 326 8.98 -8.65 -0.85
C THR A 326 9.97 -9.44 -1.73
N ASP A 327 10.83 -10.22 -1.07
CA ASP A 327 11.77 -11.19 -1.66
C ASP A 327 12.81 -10.60 -2.64
N THR A 328 13.17 -9.32 -2.48
CA THR A 328 14.21 -8.65 -3.29
C THR A 328 15.38 -8.09 -2.48
N ALA A 329 16.57 -8.06 -3.10
CA ALA A 329 17.80 -7.52 -2.54
C ALA A 329 18.49 -6.55 -3.53
N PRO A 330 18.96 -5.36 -3.09
CA PRO A 330 18.57 -4.71 -1.83
C PRO A 330 17.05 -4.54 -1.77
N TRP A 331 16.52 -4.42 -0.55
CA TRP A 331 15.09 -4.20 -0.31
C TRP A 331 14.57 -3.10 -1.24
N GLY A 332 13.65 -3.47 -2.13
CA GLY A 332 12.99 -2.60 -3.10
C GLY A 332 13.83 -2.05 -4.27
N GLY A 333 15.16 -2.18 -4.28
CA GLY A 333 16.02 -1.64 -5.34
C GLY A 333 15.84 -2.30 -6.72
N TYR A 334 15.22 -3.47 -6.77
CA TYR A 334 14.71 -4.08 -8.00
C TYR A 334 13.19 -4.15 -8.04
N GLY A 335 12.48 -3.72 -6.99
CA GLY A 335 11.04 -3.87 -6.75
C GLY A 335 10.55 -5.33 -6.76
N ALA A 336 9.51 -5.63 -5.99
CA ALA A 336 8.88 -6.95 -6.04
C ALA A 336 8.41 -7.24 -7.48
N ASN A 337 8.65 -8.44 -8.00
CA ASN A 337 7.97 -8.87 -9.22
C ASN A 337 6.45 -8.92 -8.98
N PRO A 338 5.66 -9.06 -10.03
CA PRO A 338 4.36 -9.70 -9.89
C PRO A 338 4.50 -11.02 -9.11
N LEU A 339 3.65 -11.22 -8.10
CA LEU A 339 3.67 -12.37 -7.19
C LEU A 339 2.29 -13.06 -7.11
N PRO A 340 1.68 -13.50 -8.24
CA PRO A 340 0.32 -14.02 -8.22
C PRO A 340 0.15 -15.28 -7.37
N GLY A 341 1.13 -16.18 -7.40
CA GLY A 341 1.11 -17.44 -6.65
C GLY A 341 1.17 -17.20 -5.15
N LYS A 342 2.14 -16.40 -4.71
CA LYS A 342 2.31 -16.02 -3.30
C LYS A 342 1.08 -15.33 -2.73
N PHE A 343 0.54 -14.31 -3.39
CA PHE A 343 -0.61 -13.58 -2.86
C PHE A 343 -1.90 -14.39 -2.89
N TRP A 344 -2.10 -15.22 -3.91
CA TRP A 344 -3.23 -16.14 -3.91
C TRP A 344 -3.14 -17.16 -2.79
N LYS A 345 -1.96 -17.76 -2.58
CA LYS A 345 -1.74 -18.72 -1.50
C LYS A 345 -1.99 -18.07 -0.13
N LEU A 346 -1.42 -16.88 0.08
CA LEU A 346 -1.62 -16.09 1.30
C LEU A 346 -3.12 -15.88 1.58
N TRP A 347 -3.87 -15.47 0.55
CA TRP A 347 -5.31 -15.28 0.66
C TRP A 347 -6.07 -16.59 0.91
N GLN A 348 -5.70 -17.70 0.26
CA GLN A 348 -6.36 -18.99 0.49
C GLN A 348 -6.14 -19.53 1.91
N GLU A 349 -4.97 -19.28 2.49
CA GLU A 349 -4.63 -19.77 3.83
C GLU A 349 -5.37 -18.98 4.93
N HIS A 350 -5.72 -17.71 4.69
CA HIS A 350 -6.13 -16.79 5.75
C HIS A 350 -7.28 -15.84 5.43
N GLY A 351 -7.77 -15.75 4.20
CA GLY A 351 -8.81 -14.79 3.82
C GLY A 351 -10.14 -14.97 4.57
N ASP A 352 -10.45 -16.18 5.03
CA ASP A 352 -11.63 -16.46 5.87
C ASP A 352 -11.51 -15.89 7.30
N LEU A 353 -10.28 -15.57 7.72
CA LEU A 353 -9.93 -15.08 9.05
C LEU A 353 -9.84 -13.55 9.14
N GLU A 354 -10.05 -12.87 8.01
CA GLU A 354 -9.84 -11.43 7.80
C GLU A 354 -11.10 -10.75 7.23
N GLU A 355 -11.27 -9.46 7.50
CA GLU A 355 -12.32 -8.58 6.97
C GLU A 355 -11.89 -7.85 5.69
N GLY A 356 -10.82 -8.34 5.06
CA GLY A 356 -10.11 -7.74 3.94
C GLY A 356 -8.73 -7.24 4.34
N GLY A 357 -8.21 -6.19 3.70
CA GLY A 357 -6.83 -5.77 3.95
C GLY A 357 -6.49 -4.37 3.47
N ASP A 358 -5.29 -3.95 3.81
CA ASP A 358 -4.66 -2.67 3.48
C ASP A 358 -3.23 -2.94 2.97
N PRO A 359 -3.05 -3.37 1.71
CA PRO A 359 -1.74 -3.71 1.17
C PRO A 359 -0.78 -2.53 1.22
N TYR A 360 0.48 -2.80 1.54
CA TYR A 360 1.55 -1.80 1.57
C TYR A 360 2.06 -1.51 0.15
N LEU A 361 1.75 -0.32 -0.37
CA LEU A 361 2.11 0.11 -1.71
C LEU A 361 3.17 1.22 -1.67
N GLU A 362 4.39 0.87 -2.06
CA GLU A 362 5.58 1.74 -2.16
C GLU A 362 6.35 1.49 -3.48
N GLY A 363 6.37 0.24 -3.93
CA GLY A 363 7.33 -0.27 -4.91
C GLY A 363 6.92 -0.11 -6.37
N ILE A 364 7.90 -0.22 -7.26
CA ILE A 364 7.80 0.15 -8.68
C ILE A 364 6.86 -0.77 -9.49
N TYR A 365 6.88 -2.08 -9.24
CA TYR A 365 6.14 -3.08 -10.05
C TYR A 365 4.93 -3.66 -9.31
N ALA A 366 4.45 -2.95 -8.28
CA ALA A 366 3.42 -3.44 -7.38
C ALA A 366 1.98 -3.31 -7.92
N ASP A 367 1.78 -2.69 -9.08
CA ASP A 367 0.44 -2.40 -9.63
C ASP A 367 -0.43 -3.65 -9.80
N VAL A 368 0.07 -4.68 -10.51
CA VAL A 368 -0.69 -5.92 -10.69
C VAL A 368 -0.90 -6.66 -9.37
N ASN A 369 0.04 -6.54 -8.41
CA ASN A 369 -0.10 -7.11 -7.08
C ASN A 369 -1.22 -6.43 -6.28
N ALA A 370 -1.34 -5.10 -6.40
CA ALA A 370 -2.45 -4.33 -5.84
C ALA A 370 -3.78 -4.83 -6.39
N VAL A 371 -3.89 -5.00 -7.72
CA VAL A 371 -5.10 -5.55 -8.35
C VAL A 371 -5.39 -6.98 -7.87
N ILE A 372 -4.39 -7.86 -7.79
CA ILE A 372 -4.56 -9.22 -7.26
C ILE A 372 -5.16 -9.21 -5.85
N MET A 373 -4.62 -8.40 -4.93
CA MET A 373 -5.13 -8.31 -3.57
C MET A 373 -6.56 -7.75 -3.52
N LEU A 374 -6.85 -6.70 -4.28
CA LEU A 374 -8.22 -6.14 -4.36
C LEU A 374 -9.22 -7.19 -4.87
N ARG A 375 -8.84 -8.02 -5.84
CA ARG A 375 -9.71 -9.09 -6.37
C ARG A 375 -9.88 -10.25 -5.39
N CYS A 376 -8.85 -10.58 -4.61
CA CYS A 376 -8.97 -11.50 -3.49
C CYS A 376 -10.03 -10.97 -2.50
N PHE A 377 -9.91 -9.72 -2.05
CA PHE A 377 -10.84 -9.13 -1.07
C PHE A 377 -12.27 -9.00 -1.58
N ARG A 378 -12.45 -8.60 -2.85
CA ARG A 378 -13.78 -8.24 -3.37
C ARG A 378 -14.52 -9.38 -4.03
N GLU A 379 -13.81 -10.37 -4.57
CA GLU A 379 -14.41 -11.46 -5.32
C GLU A 379 -13.94 -12.87 -4.93
N ASN A 380 -12.94 -13.00 -4.05
CA ASN A 380 -12.29 -14.28 -3.79
C ASN A 380 -11.80 -14.95 -5.11
N GLN A 381 -11.32 -14.13 -6.05
CA GLN A 381 -10.96 -14.56 -7.40
C GLN A 381 -9.51 -15.06 -7.44
N PRO A 382 -9.23 -16.22 -8.07
CA PRO A 382 -7.87 -16.69 -8.27
C PRO A 382 -6.96 -15.64 -8.92
N ALA A 383 -5.71 -15.55 -8.47
CA ALA A 383 -4.78 -14.53 -8.98
C ALA A 383 -4.50 -14.70 -10.48
N VAL A 384 -4.41 -15.94 -10.99
CA VAL A 384 -4.22 -16.19 -12.44
C VAL A 384 -5.37 -15.62 -13.26
N ASP A 385 -6.62 -15.82 -12.83
CA ASP A 385 -7.79 -15.27 -13.53
C ASP A 385 -7.80 -13.74 -13.46
N THR A 386 -7.39 -13.18 -12.32
CA THR A 386 -7.19 -11.74 -12.15
C THR A 386 -6.14 -11.17 -13.08
N VAL A 387 -4.99 -11.83 -13.24
CA VAL A 387 -3.94 -11.39 -14.18
C VAL A 387 -4.47 -11.41 -15.61
N LYS A 388 -5.20 -12.45 -16.02
CA LYS A 388 -5.80 -12.51 -17.36
C LYS A 388 -6.79 -11.38 -17.60
N GLU A 389 -7.65 -11.12 -16.62
CA GLU A 389 -8.62 -10.02 -16.65
C GLU A 389 -7.90 -8.66 -16.75
N TYR A 390 -6.85 -8.46 -15.96
CA TYR A 390 -6.01 -7.25 -15.98
C TYR A 390 -5.34 -7.06 -17.34
N LEU A 391 -4.72 -8.10 -17.91
CA LEU A 391 -4.07 -8.03 -19.23
C LEU A 391 -5.06 -7.72 -20.36
N ALA A 392 -6.25 -8.29 -20.32
CA ALA A 392 -7.31 -8.01 -21.30
C ALA A 392 -7.82 -6.57 -21.16
N TYR A 393 -8.06 -6.12 -19.93
CA TYR A 393 -8.62 -4.81 -19.68
C TYR A 393 -7.63 -3.67 -19.86
N GLU A 394 -6.43 -3.74 -19.30
CA GLU A 394 -5.47 -2.65 -19.37
C GLU A 394 -4.77 -2.60 -20.73
N PHE A 395 -4.52 -3.76 -21.34
CA PHE A 395 -3.67 -3.85 -22.55
C PHE A 395 -4.38 -4.40 -23.79
N GLY A 396 -5.62 -4.86 -23.68
CA GLY A 396 -6.35 -5.45 -24.82
C GLY A 396 -5.77 -6.78 -25.30
N LEU A 397 -4.99 -7.47 -24.47
CA LEU A 397 -4.45 -8.78 -24.80
C LEU A 397 -5.55 -9.85 -24.70
N GLU A 398 -5.73 -10.63 -25.75
CA GLU A 398 -6.75 -11.69 -25.82
C GLU A 398 -6.14 -13.02 -26.32
N GLY A 399 -6.87 -14.11 -26.14
CA GLY A 399 -6.52 -15.43 -26.68
C GLY A 399 -5.13 -15.91 -26.25
N GLU A 400 -4.38 -16.46 -27.20
CA GLU A 400 -3.07 -17.07 -26.95
C GLU A 400 -2.05 -16.06 -26.40
N MET A 401 -2.09 -14.79 -26.82
CA MET A 401 -1.16 -13.78 -26.32
C MET A 401 -1.43 -13.44 -24.85
N ASN A 402 -2.70 -13.35 -24.44
CA ASN A 402 -3.06 -13.16 -23.04
C ASN A 402 -2.54 -14.32 -22.18
N GLU A 403 -2.80 -15.57 -22.60
CA GLU A 403 -2.31 -16.77 -21.90
C GLU A 403 -0.78 -16.78 -21.79
N LYS A 404 -0.08 -16.41 -22.87
CA LYS A 404 1.39 -16.39 -22.91
C LYS A 404 1.97 -15.34 -21.94
N VAL A 405 1.43 -14.11 -21.95
CA VAL A 405 1.91 -13.04 -21.05
C VAL A 405 1.48 -13.32 -19.60
N CYS A 406 0.29 -13.86 -19.37
CA CYS A 406 -0.14 -14.29 -18.04
C CYS A 406 0.82 -15.34 -17.47
N LYS A 407 1.20 -16.34 -18.28
CA LYS A 407 2.20 -17.33 -17.86
C LYS A 407 3.54 -16.67 -17.55
N ALA A 408 4.00 -15.74 -18.38
CA ALA A 408 5.25 -15.02 -18.14
C ALA A 408 5.22 -14.21 -16.82
N ILE A 409 4.09 -13.59 -16.47
CA ILE A 409 3.88 -12.91 -15.19
C ILE A 409 3.96 -13.90 -14.02
N CYS A 410 3.36 -15.08 -14.13
CA CYS A 410 3.50 -16.13 -13.10
C CYS A 410 4.95 -16.64 -13.01
N ASP A 411 5.65 -16.78 -14.13
CA ASP A 411 7.04 -17.23 -14.16
C ASP A 411 8.01 -16.17 -13.59
N MET A 412 7.66 -14.88 -13.65
CA MET A 412 8.46 -13.80 -13.02
C MET A 412 8.59 -14.00 -11.50
N GLU A 413 7.59 -14.57 -10.84
CA GLU A 413 7.69 -14.90 -9.42
C GLU A 413 8.82 -15.90 -9.14
N GLU A 414 9.02 -16.88 -10.03
CA GLU A 414 10.07 -17.89 -9.88
C GLU A 414 11.48 -17.31 -10.12
N THR A 415 11.59 -16.31 -10.99
CA THR A 415 12.85 -15.64 -11.35
C THR A 415 13.15 -14.40 -10.48
N LEU A 416 12.33 -14.13 -9.46
CA LEU A 416 12.43 -12.93 -8.63
C LEU A 416 13.71 -12.88 -7.79
N TYR A 417 13.99 -13.97 -7.07
CA TYR A 417 15.01 -13.98 -6.02
C TYR A 417 16.42 -13.85 -6.61
N ARG A 418 17.22 -12.98 -5.98
CA ARG A 418 18.59 -12.66 -6.41
C ARG A 418 19.57 -12.72 -5.26
N ASP A 419 20.73 -13.32 -5.52
CA ASP A 419 21.90 -13.19 -4.65
C ASP A 419 22.74 -11.99 -5.09
N LEU A 420 23.08 -11.13 -4.13
CA LEU A 420 24.01 -10.04 -4.34
C LEU A 420 25.45 -10.53 -4.15
N ASP A 421 26.22 -10.51 -5.25
CA ASP A 421 27.68 -10.55 -5.19
C ASP A 421 28.21 -9.12 -4.98
N VAL A 422 28.44 -8.76 -3.71
CA VAL A 422 28.92 -7.43 -3.30
C VAL A 422 30.28 -7.07 -3.91
N HIS A 423 31.12 -8.05 -4.20
CA HIS A 423 32.48 -7.82 -4.70
C HIS A 423 32.49 -7.62 -6.22
N ALA A 424 31.62 -8.33 -6.93
CA ALA A 424 31.48 -8.18 -8.37
C ALA A 424 30.39 -7.18 -8.78
N HIS A 425 29.63 -6.64 -7.82
CA HIS A 425 28.44 -5.82 -8.05
C HIS A 425 27.44 -6.47 -9.01
N ARG A 426 27.15 -7.76 -8.80
CA ARG A 426 26.22 -8.57 -9.61
C ARG A 426 25.00 -8.97 -8.80
N TYR A 427 23.85 -9.01 -9.46
CA TYR A 427 22.62 -9.57 -8.90
C TYR A 427 22.27 -10.83 -9.67
N VAL A 428 22.69 -11.97 -9.14
CA VAL A 428 22.54 -13.26 -9.80
C VAL A 428 21.14 -13.78 -9.56
N ILE A 429 20.39 -14.02 -10.63
CA ILE A 429 19.05 -14.61 -10.54
C ILE A 429 19.19 -16.09 -10.17
N ASN A 430 18.55 -16.51 -9.07
CA ASN A 430 18.75 -17.85 -8.53
C ASN A 430 18.14 -18.95 -9.41
N ASN A 431 16.98 -18.67 -10.02
CA ASN A 431 16.31 -19.58 -10.95
C ASN A 431 16.20 -18.91 -12.34
N PRO A 432 17.27 -18.89 -13.14
CA PRO A 432 17.29 -18.09 -14.36
C PRO A 432 16.61 -18.77 -15.56
N ASP A 433 16.19 -20.03 -15.45
CA ASP A 433 15.79 -20.88 -16.58
C ASP A 433 14.75 -20.23 -17.49
N LYS A 434 13.72 -19.62 -16.90
CA LYS A 434 12.59 -19.03 -17.62
C LYS A 434 12.80 -17.60 -18.11
N VAL A 435 13.91 -16.95 -17.74
CA VAL A 435 14.15 -15.52 -18.04
C VAL A 435 13.99 -15.16 -19.51
N PHE A 436 14.51 -15.98 -20.44
CA PHE A 436 14.40 -15.70 -21.87
C PHE A 436 13.00 -15.99 -22.44
N GLU A 437 12.28 -16.95 -21.87
CA GLU A 437 10.87 -17.22 -22.26
C GLU A 437 9.96 -16.07 -21.83
N ILE A 438 10.19 -15.53 -20.63
CA ILE A 438 9.50 -14.34 -20.11
C ILE A 438 9.77 -13.15 -21.03
N GLU A 439 11.04 -12.87 -21.32
CA GLU A 439 11.44 -11.78 -22.20
C GLU A 439 10.81 -11.92 -23.60
N GLU A 440 10.82 -13.12 -24.19
CA GLU A 440 10.21 -13.37 -25.50
C GLU A 440 8.70 -13.10 -25.49
N ALA A 441 7.99 -13.53 -24.45
CA ALA A 441 6.55 -13.29 -24.31
C ALA A 441 6.23 -11.80 -24.28
N PHE A 442 6.96 -11.02 -23.46
CA PHE A 442 6.78 -9.58 -23.36
C PHE A 442 7.19 -8.85 -24.65
N ALA A 443 8.27 -9.27 -25.31
CA ALA A 443 8.69 -8.69 -26.58
C ALA A 443 7.67 -8.91 -27.70
N GLN A 444 7.08 -10.11 -27.78
CA GLN A 444 6.05 -10.40 -28.78
C GLN A 444 4.77 -9.62 -28.55
N ALA A 445 4.29 -9.55 -27.30
CA ALA A 445 3.14 -8.73 -26.96
C ALA A 445 3.43 -7.24 -27.24
N HIS A 446 4.59 -6.73 -26.82
CA HIS A 446 4.99 -5.34 -27.05
C HIS A 446 5.00 -5.00 -28.56
N ALA A 447 5.34 -5.93 -29.45
CA ALA A 447 5.33 -5.66 -30.88
C ALA A 447 3.92 -5.50 -31.49
N THR A 448 2.88 -6.01 -30.83
CA THR A 448 1.49 -6.00 -31.34
C THR A 448 0.60 -4.96 -30.67
N LEU A 449 1.04 -4.40 -29.54
CA LEU A 449 0.25 -3.42 -28.79
C LEU A 449 0.19 -2.05 -29.49
N PRO A 450 -0.96 -1.34 -29.41
CA PRO A 450 -1.07 0.06 -29.81
C PRO A 450 -0.04 0.96 -29.10
N GLU A 451 0.38 2.06 -29.73
CA GLU A 451 1.43 2.94 -29.21
C GLU A 451 1.11 3.54 -27.83
N ASP A 452 -0.14 3.99 -27.63
CA ASP A 452 -0.62 4.52 -26.35
C ASP A 452 -0.57 3.48 -25.22
N VAL A 453 -0.95 2.23 -25.52
CA VAL A 453 -0.84 1.12 -24.57
C VAL A 453 0.63 0.78 -24.28
N ARG A 454 1.47 0.75 -25.32
CA ARG A 454 2.91 0.47 -25.18
C ARG A 454 3.61 1.50 -24.32
N GLU A 455 3.29 2.78 -24.44
CA GLU A 455 3.92 3.83 -23.65
C GLU A 455 3.24 4.08 -22.29
N SER A 456 2.16 3.35 -21.97
CA SER A 456 1.56 3.41 -20.64
C SER A 456 2.54 2.94 -19.57
N ILE A 457 2.54 3.61 -18.40
CA ILE A 457 3.41 3.27 -17.27
C ILE A 457 3.18 1.81 -16.85
N LYS A 458 1.91 1.39 -16.72
CA LYS A 458 1.52 0.01 -16.33
C LYS A 458 2.15 -1.05 -17.22
N TRP A 459 2.17 -0.85 -18.54
CA TRP A 459 2.84 -1.79 -19.45
C TRP A 459 4.35 -1.68 -19.37
N GLN A 460 4.89 -0.45 -19.37
CA GLN A 460 6.34 -0.22 -19.40
C GLN A 460 7.05 -0.82 -18.19
N VAL A 461 6.48 -0.73 -16.98
CA VAL A 461 7.12 -1.33 -15.79
C VAL A 461 7.25 -2.86 -15.93
N LEU A 462 6.21 -3.55 -16.39
CA LEU A 462 6.25 -5.01 -16.61
C LEU A 462 7.22 -5.38 -17.75
N TYR A 463 7.12 -4.66 -18.87
CA TYR A 463 7.96 -4.89 -20.04
C TYR A 463 9.44 -4.69 -19.72
N LEU A 464 9.80 -3.56 -19.10
CA LEU A 464 11.18 -3.24 -18.76
C LEU A 464 11.75 -4.24 -17.75
N ARG A 465 10.95 -4.71 -16.79
CA ARG A 465 11.39 -5.76 -15.86
C ARG A 465 11.84 -7.02 -16.60
N ALA A 466 11.04 -7.50 -17.55
CA ALA A 466 11.38 -8.65 -18.38
C ALA A 466 12.67 -8.41 -19.19
N MET A 467 12.81 -7.21 -19.79
CA MET A 467 13.97 -6.88 -20.62
C MET A 467 15.26 -6.76 -19.80
N ILE A 468 15.17 -6.19 -18.59
CA ILE A 468 16.31 -6.06 -17.66
C ILE A 468 16.84 -7.44 -17.29
N ASP A 469 15.96 -8.38 -16.93
CA ASP A 469 16.38 -9.74 -16.53
C ASP A 469 16.99 -10.52 -17.70
N GLY A 470 16.40 -10.39 -18.89
CA GLY A 470 16.96 -10.92 -20.12
C GLY A 470 18.38 -10.39 -20.40
N GLU A 471 18.57 -9.08 -20.30
CA GLU A 471 19.87 -8.45 -20.54
C GLU A 471 20.92 -8.81 -19.48
N LEU A 472 20.53 -8.80 -18.19
CA LEU A 472 21.40 -9.25 -17.10
C LEU A 472 21.85 -10.69 -17.33
N LYS A 473 20.92 -11.62 -17.62
CA LYS A 473 21.28 -13.02 -17.87
C LYS A 473 22.21 -13.19 -19.07
N ARG A 474 22.04 -12.42 -20.15
CA ARG A 474 22.96 -12.44 -21.32
C ARG A 474 24.36 -11.96 -20.98
N ASN A 475 24.47 -11.01 -20.05
CA ASN A 475 25.73 -10.37 -19.70
C ASN A 475 26.31 -10.88 -18.38
N ASP A 476 26.10 -12.16 -18.04
CA ASP A 476 26.60 -12.81 -16.82
C ASP A 476 26.25 -12.03 -15.52
N TYR A 477 25.06 -11.43 -15.51
CA TYR A 477 24.49 -10.61 -14.45
C TYR A 477 25.26 -9.31 -14.16
N TYR A 478 26.15 -8.90 -15.05
CA TYR A 478 26.75 -7.56 -15.04
C TYR A 478 25.82 -6.55 -15.70
N ARG A 479 25.75 -5.36 -15.10
CA ARG A 479 25.10 -4.22 -15.73
C ARG A 479 25.92 -3.76 -16.94
N ASN A 480 25.25 -3.52 -18.06
CA ASN A 480 25.80 -2.83 -19.22
C ASN A 480 25.00 -1.55 -19.49
N ASP A 481 25.39 -0.80 -20.52
CA ASP A 481 24.74 0.46 -20.86
C ASP A 481 23.23 0.29 -21.14
N LYS A 482 22.84 -0.84 -21.74
CA LYS A 482 21.45 -1.15 -22.04
C LYS A 482 20.60 -1.38 -20.79
N VAL A 483 21.12 -2.08 -19.78
CA VAL A 483 20.47 -2.21 -18.46
C VAL A 483 20.34 -0.83 -17.79
N LYS A 484 21.39 0.00 -17.86
CA LYS A 484 21.38 1.36 -17.30
C LYS A 484 20.32 2.24 -17.98
N GLU A 485 20.16 2.14 -19.31
CA GLU A 485 19.11 2.83 -20.06
C GLU A 485 17.69 2.40 -19.63
N TYR A 486 17.47 1.09 -19.43
CA TYR A 486 16.17 0.60 -18.95
C TYR A 486 15.84 1.11 -17.55
N PHE A 487 16.78 1.05 -16.62
CA PHE A 487 16.56 1.63 -15.30
C PHE A 487 16.31 3.14 -15.34
N GLN A 488 17.03 3.87 -16.20
CA GLN A 488 16.79 5.31 -16.35
C GLN A 488 15.37 5.59 -16.87
N LYS A 489 14.87 4.75 -17.79
CA LYS A 489 13.47 4.85 -18.23
C LYS A 489 12.51 4.60 -17.06
N ILE A 490 12.74 3.59 -16.24
CA ILE A 490 11.93 3.30 -15.04
C ILE A 490 11.90 4.48 -14.07
N ILE A 491 13.06 5.07 -13.77
CA ILE A 491 13.17 6.24 -12.90
C ILE A 491 12.31 7.38 -13.44
N THR A 492 12.43 7.66 -14.73
CA THR A 492 11.74 8.77 -15.38
C THR A 492 10.22 8.58 -15.40
N ILE A 493 9.75 7.38 -15.77
CA ILE A 493 8.29 7.13 -15.85
C ILE A 493 7.64 6.96 -14.48
N SER A 494 8.42 6.72 -13.42
CA SER A 494 7.94 6.48 -12.06
C SER A 494 8.24 7.63 -11.10
N HIS A 495 8.78 8.75 -11.60
CA HIS A 495 9.14 9.96 -10.82
C HIS A 495 10.11 9.69 -9.66
N LEU A 496 11.11 8.83 -9.87
CA LEU A 496 12.01 8.34 -8.81
C LEU A 496 13.33 9.11 -8.71
N GLU A 497 13.45 10.29 -9.32
CA GLU A 497 14.72 11.03 -9.42
C GLU A 497 15.29 11.46 -8.06
N LYS A 498 14.42 11.58 -7.06
CA LYS A 498 14.79 12.00 -5.70
C LYS A 498 14.66 10.88 -4.66
N THR A 499 14.11 9.73 -5.07
CA THR A 499 13.75 8.68 -4.13
C THR A 499 14.95 8.11 -3.36
N GLY A 500 14.65 7.60 -2.17
CA GLY A 500 15.63 6.95 -1.31
C GLY A 500 16.21 5.66 -1.92
N PRO A 501 17.30 5.13 -1.36
CA PRO A 501 17.98 3.95 -1.90
C PRO A 501 17.10 2.68 -1.95
N TYR A 502 16.04 2.61 -1.15
CA TYR A 502 15.15 1.45 -1.08
C TYR A 502 14.21 1.33 -2.28
N THR A 503 13.89 2.41 -2.98
CA THR A 503 12.98 2.37 -4.13
C THR A 503 13.63 2.87 -5.42
N LEU A 504 14.91 3.24 -5.36
CA LEU A 504 15.68 3.64 -6.53
C LEU A 504 16.23 2.39 -7.25
N PRO A 505 15.98 2.22 -8.56
CA PRO A 505 16.66 1.22 -9.36
C PRO A 505 18.18 1.30 -9.22
N ASP A 506 18.87 0.17 -9.11
CA ASP A 506 20.32 0.13 -8.90
C ASP A 506 21.13 0.54 -10.16
N ILE A 507 21.20 1.85 -10.41
CA ILE A 507 21.94 2.48 -11.52
C ILE A 507 23.39 2.81 -11.17
N CYS A 508 23.70 3.10 -9.90
CA CYS A 508 25.02 3.62 -9.52
C CYS A 508 26.00 2.51 -9.16
N GLU A 509 27.19 2.54 -9.77
CA GLU A 509 28.34 1.77 -9.28
C GLU A 509 28.80 2.37 -7.93
N GLY A 510 28.84 1.55 -6.88
CA GLY A 510 29.44 1.93 -5.58
C GLY A 510 28.49 2.44 -4.49
N ARG A 511 27.15 2.37 -4.64
CA ARG A 511 26.26 2.50 -3.48
C ARG A 511 26.26 1.20 -2.70
N HIS A 512 26.66 1.26 -1.43
CA HIS A 512 26.44 0.15 -0.51
C HIS A 512 24.90 -0.02 -0.36
N PRO A 513 24.36 -1.25 -0.45
CA PRO A 513 22.91 -1.49 -0.46
C PRO A 513 22.21 -1.16 0.87
N TRP A 514 22.96 -0.76 1.89
CA TRP A 514 22.47 -0.46 3.23
C TRP A 514 23.15 0.81 3.75
N PRO A 515 22.43 1.95 3.88
CA PRO A 515 22.91 3.09 4.63
C PRO A 515 22.80 2.77 6.13
N GLY A 516 23.74 2.01 6.70
CA GLY A 516 23.66 1.71 8.14
C GLY A 516 24.54 0.61 8.72
N ILE A 517 25.33 -0.12 7.91
CA ILE A 517 26.34 -1.02 8.44
C ILE A 517 27.68 -0.26 8.38
N PRO A 518 28.19 0.30 9.49
CA PRO A 518 29.59 0.70 9.53
C PRO A 518 30.47 -0.54 9.37
N ASP A 519 31.60 -0.37 8.66
CA ASP A 519 32.65 -1.39 8.48
C ASP A 519 33.03 -2.12 9.79
#